data_AF-A0A7X9ZQ25-F1
#
_entry.id   AF-A0A7X9ZQ25-F1
#
_cell.length_a   1.000
_cell.length_b   1.000
_cell.length_c   1.000
_cell.angle_alpha   90.00
_cell.angle_beta   90.00
_cell.angle_gamma   90.00
#
_symmetry.space_group_name_H-M   'P 1'
#
loop_
_entity.id
_entity.type
_entity.pdbx_description
1 polymer ?
#
loop_
_entity_poly.entity_id
_entity_poly.type
_entity_poly.pdbx_seq_one_letter_code
_entity_poly.pdbx_strand_id
1 'polypeptide(L)'
;MAMEMTNGTGRRGSNWRIAGWGTAAGLLLAPLIAMQFTREVAWTGFDFAFAAILIGLTGLMVEFAVRVSGSTAGRAAFGIAIAVTFLLIWINLAVGIIGDEDNPANLMFAVVIAIGGAGAFVARFQPAGMARAMVAAAVAQAMVGGVSLFLDMAGAVMSAIFTAMLLASAALFRKAAGERAA
;
A
#
# COMPACT_ATOMS: atom_id res chain seq x y z
N MET A 1 34.03 -41.07 5.65
CA MET A 1 32.56 -41.24 5.69
C MET A 1 31.96 -39.87 5.95
N ALA A 2 31.71 -39.11 4.88
CA ALA A 2 31.19 -37.74 4.96
C ALA A 2 29.66 -37.79 4.82
N MET A 3 28.94 -37.29 5.82
CA MET A 3 27.49 -37.14 5.79
C MET A 3 27.17 -35.76 5.23
N GLU A 4 26.82 -35.75 3.95
CA GLU A 4 26.41 -34.56 3.20
C GLU A 4 25.04 -34.09 3.72
N MET A 5 25.02 -32.99 4.48
CA MET A 5 23.78 -32.33 4.90
C MET A 5 23.17 -31.59 3.71
N THR A 6 22.17 -32.20 3.09
CA THR A 6 21.44 -31.62 1.96
C THR A 6 20.64 -30.39 2.41
N ASN A 7 20.95 -29.27 1.77
CA ASN A 7 20.36 -27.96 1.98
C ASN A 7 18.84 -27.95 1.72
N GLY A 8 18.05 -27.80 2.79
CA GLY A 8 16.61 -27.54 2.71
C GLY A 8 16.28 -26.05 2.50
N THR A 9 16.59 -25.48 1.33
CA THR A 9 16.27 -24.07 1.02
C THR A 9 15.03 -23.87 0.13
N GLY A 10 14.35 -24.93 -0.31
CA GLY A 10 13.17 -24.85 -1.20
C GLY A 10 11.83 -24.43 -0.57
N ARG A 11 11.70 -24.36 0.77
CA ARG A 11 10.39 -24.19 1.46
C ARG A 11 9.96 -22.74 1.73
N ARG A 12 10.88 -21.76 1.70
CA ARG A 12 10.54 -20.37 2.08
C ARG A 12 9.78 -19.58 1.01
N GLY A 13 9.96 -19.90 -0.27
CA GLY A 13 9.33 -19.18 -1.38
C GLY A 13 7.83 -19.45 -1.55
N SER A 14 7.38 -20.68 -1.27
CA SER A 14 5.97 -21.08 -1.44
C SER A 14 5.10 -20.63 -0.25
N ASN A 15 5.62 -20.78 0.97
CA ASN A 15 4.84 -20.54 2.19
C ASN A 15 4.38 -19.08 2.35
N TRP A 16 5.20 -18.10 1.94
CA TRP A 16 4.82 -16.70 2.02
C TRP A 16 3.71 -16.35 1.01
N ARG A 17 3.75 -16.95 -0.18
CA ARG A 17 2.72 -16.73 -1.21
C ARG A 17 1.40 -17.34 -0.77
N ILE A 18 1.45 -18.55 -0.21
CA ILE A 18 0.26 -19.20 0.36
C ILE A 18 -0.30 -18.34 1.49
N ALA A 19 0.54 -17.83 2.40
CA ALA A 19 0.10 -16.95 3.46
C ALA A 19 -0.52 -15.65 2.92
N GLY A 20 0.14 -14.96 1.98
CA GLY A 20 -0.33 -13.71 1.40
C GLY A 20 -1.65 -13.86 0.63
N TRP A 21 -1.74 -14.84 -0.27
CA TRP A 21 -2.97 -15.10 -1.02
C TRP A 21 -4.07 -15.71 -0.15
N GLY A 22 -3.71 -16.47 0.89
CA GLY A 22 -4.63 -16.94 1.91
C GLY A 22 -5.23 -15.79 2.73
N THR A 23 -4.43 -14.79 3.11
CA THR A 23 -4.93 -13.56 3.75
C THR A 23 -5.83 -12.76 2.81
N ALA A 24 -5.47 -12.61 1.54
CA ALA A 24 -6.30 -11.95 0.55
C ALA A 24 -7.68 -12.62 0.39
N ALA A 25 -7.70 -13.95 0.25
CA ALA A 25 -8.93 -14.72 0.21
C ALA A 25 -9.73 -14.60 1.52
N GLY A 26 -9.05 -14.66 2.67
CA GLY A 26 -9.68 -14.49 3.98
C GLY A 26 -10.35 -13.12 4.14
N LEU A 27 -9.70 -12.04 3.68
CA LEU A 27 -10.27 -10.69 3.71
C LEU A 27 -11.52 -10.55 2.84
N LEU A 28 -11.55 -11.21 1.67
CA LEU A 28 -12.74 -11.25 0.82
C LEU A 28 -13.86 -12.12 1.39
N LEU A 29 -13.51 -13.22 2.06
CA LEU A 29 -14.51 -14.10 2.68
C LEU A 29 -15.10 -13.51 3.96
N ALA A 30 -14.38 -12.64 4.66
CA ALA A 30 -14.85 -12.03 5.90
C ALA A 30 -16.24 -11.36 5.79
N PRO A 31 -16.51 -10.44 4.84
CA PRO A 31 -17.84 -9.87 4.68
C PRO A 31 -18.88 -10.90 4.24
N LEU A 32 -18.51 -11.86 3.38
CA LEU A 32 -19.43 -12.92 2.93
C LEU A 32 -19.92 -13.79 4.10
N ILE A 33 -18.99 -14.14 5.00
CA ILE A 33 -19.28 -14.88 6.23
C ILE A 33 -20.12 -14.00 7.17
N ALA A 34 -19.74 -12.74 7.38
CA ALA A 34 -20.47 -11.83 8.26
C ALA A 34 -21.93 -11.63 7.82
N MET A 35 -22.18 -11.52 6.51
CA MET A 35 -23.52 -11.43 5.91
C MET A 35 -24.41 -12.65 6.19
N GLN A 36 -23.85 -13.79 6.61
CA GLN A 36 -24.64 -14.95 7.04
C GLN A 36 -25.20 -14.80 8.47
N PHE A 37 -24.62 -13.90 9.27
CA PHE A 37 -24.95 -13.74 10.68
C PHE A 37 -25.60 -12.39 11.00
N THR A 38 -25.36 -11.35 10.19
CA THR A 38 -25.90 -10.00 10.42
C THR A 38 -26.28 -9.30 9.12
N ARG A 39 -27.19 -8.32 9.23
CA ARG A 39 -27.56 -7.39 8.15
C ARG A 39 -26.74 -6.09 8.17
N GLU A 40 -25.91 -5.88 9.20
CA GLU A 40 -25.06 -4.69 9.33
C GLU A 40 -23.97 -4.63 8.24
N VAL A 41 -23.50 -5.78 7.80
CA VAL A 41 -22.65 -5.91 6.61
C VAL A 41 -23.56 -6.23 5.44
N ALA A 42 -23.55 -5.41 4.40
CA ALA A 42 -24.43 -5.55 3.24
C ALA A 42 -23.68 -5.32 1.92
N TRP A 43 -22.60 -6.08 1.71
CA TRP A 43 -21.81 -5.98 0.49
C TRP A 43 -22.58 -6.50 -0.73
N THR A 44 -22.61 -5.70 -1.78
CA THR A 44 -23.11 -6.06 -3.10
C THR A 44 -22.07 -6.84 -3.89
N GLY A 45 -22.47 -7.47 -5.00
CA GLY A 45 -21.53 -8.11 -5.91
C GLY A 45 -20.48 -7.15 -6.47
N PHE A 46 -20.80 -5.85 -6.58
CA PHE A 46 -19.86 -4.82 -6.99
C PHE A 46 -18.78 -4.59 -5.92
N ASP A 47 -19.14 -4.57 -4.64
CA ASP A 47 -18.19 -4.38 -3.54
C ASP A 47 -17.18 -5.54 -3.48
N PHE A 48 -17.66 -6.77 -3.65
CA PHE A 48 -16.77 -7.93 -3.77
C PHE A 48 -15.84 -7.85 -4.97
N ALA A 49 -16.35 -7.45 -6.15
CA ALA A 49 -15.53 -7.29 -7.34
C ALA A 49 -14.47 -6.21 -7.15
N PHE A 50 -14.85 -5.05 -6.60
CA PHE A 50 -13.94 -3.95 -6.32
C PHE A 50 -12.86 -4.34 -5.31
N ALA A 51 -13.25 -4.92 -4.17
CA ALA A 51 -12.32 -5.40 -3.17
C ALA A 51 -11.38 -6.47 -3.74
N ALA A 52 -11.88 -7.39 -4.57
CA ALA A 52 -11.06 -8.43 -5.18
C ALA A 52 -10.01 -7.85 -6.13
N ILE A 53 -10.37 -6.85 -6.93
CA ILE A 53 -9.44 -6.13 -7.80
C ILE A 53 -8.39 -5.39 -6.95
N LEU A 54 -8.82 -4.63 -5.95
CA LEU A 54 -7.92 -3.83 -5.11
C LEU A 54 -6.92 -4.70 -4.31
N ILE A 55 -7.42 -5.74 -3.64
CA ILE A 55 -6.60 -6.68 -2.87
C ILE A 55 -5.69 -7.49 -3.82
N GLY A 56 -6.24 -7.96 -4.95
CA GLY A 56 -5.48 -8.70 -5.95
C GLY A 56 -4.34 -7.90 -6.56
N LEU A 57 -4.59 -6.66 -6.98
CA LEU A 57 -3.57 -5.74 -7.49
C LEU A 57 -2.52 -5.42 -6.42
N THR A 58 -2.93 -5.26 -5.16
CA THR A 58 -2.01 -5.03 -4.04
C THR A 58 -1.09 -6.25 -3.84
N GLY A 59 -1.65 -7.47 -3.86
CA GLY A 59 -0.86 -8.71 -3.81
C GLY A 59 0.14 -8.82 -4.96
N LEU A 60 -0.29 -8.50 -6.19
CA LEU A 60 0.58 -8.46 -7.36
C LEU A 60 1.69 -7.41 -7.23
N MET A 61 1.40 -6.23 -6.69
CA MET A 61 2.39 -5.19 -6.43
C MET A 61 3.41 -5.61 -5.37
N VAL A 62 2.98 -6.34 -4.34
CA VAL A 62 3.91 -6.91 -3.34
C VAL A 62 4.82 -7.96 -3.99
N GLU A 63 4.28 -8.88 -4.80
CA GLU A 63 5.09 -9.84 -5.54
C GLU A 63 6.09 -9.14 -6.47
N PHE A 64 5.65 -8.12 -7.20
CA PHE A 64 6.50 -7.30 -8.06
C PHE A 64 7.60 -6.59 -7.28
N ALA A 65 7.25 -5.96 -6.17
CA ALA A 65 8.19 -5.26 -5.29
C ALA A 65 9.29 -6.19 -4.78
N VAL A 66 8.94 -7.39 -4.31
CA VAL A 66 9.91 -8.38 -3.83
C VAL A 66 10.87 -8.84 -4.95
N ARG A 67 10.39 -8.91 -6.20
CA ARG A 67 11.21 -9.28 -7.37
C ARG A 67 12.17 -8.17 -7.81
N VAL A 68 11.74 -6.91 -7.79
CA VAL A 68 12.55 -5.76 -8.27
C VAL A 68 13.51 -5.21 -7.21
N SER A 69 13.19 -5.41 -5.92
CA SER A 69 14.00 -4.92 -4.81
C SER A 69 15.19 -5.84 -4.51
N GLY A 70 16.39 -5.26 -4.58
CA GLY A 70 17.65 -5.96 -4.31
C GLY A 70 18.09 -5.93 -2.85
N SER A 71 17.42 -5.13 -2.01
CA SER A 71 17.77 -4.99 -0.58
C SER A 71 16.53 -5.00 0.31
N THR A 72 16.75 -5.30 1.60
CA THR A 72 15.69 -5.29 2.62
C THR A 72 15.09 -3.90 2.80
N ALA A 73 15.91 -2.84 2.71
CA ALA A 73 15.45 -1.45 2.73
C ALA A 73 14.51 -1.16 1.55
N GLY A 74 14.86 -1.60 0.33
CA GLY A 74 14.00 -1.44 -0.85
C GLY A 74 12.67 -2.19 -0.70
N ARG A 75 12.68 -3.41 -0.16
CA ARG A 75 11.46 -4.19 0.13
C ARG A 75 10.54 -3.48 1.11
N ALA A 76 11.10 -3.00 2.21
CA ALA A 76 10.35 -2.25 3.21
C ALA A 76 9.78 -0.94 2.63
N ALA A 77 10.57 -0.21 1.83
CA ALA A 77 10.13 1.02 1.18
C ALA A 77 8.90 0.79 0.28
N PHE A 78 8.96 -0.22 -0.60
CA PHE A 78 7.82 -0.61 -1.43
C PHE A 78 6.63 -1.07 -0.59
N GLY A 79 6.86 -1.88 0.45
CA GLY A 79 5.79 -2.35 1.33
C GLY A 79 5.01 -1.19 1.97
N ILE A 80 5.71 -0.16 2.47
CA ILE A 80 5.07 1.03 3.01
C ILE A 80 4.30 1.80 1.92
N ALA A 81 4.89 2.02 0.75
CA ALA A 81 4.24 2.75 -0.34
C ALA A 81 2.96 2.05 -0.83
N ILE A 82 3.01 0.72 -0.97
CA ILE A 82 1.86 -0.11 -1.35
C ILE A 82 0.80 -0.06 -0.25
N ALA A 83 1.18 -0.18 1.02
CA ALA A 83 0.25 -0.11 2.15
C ALA A 83 -0.47 1.25 2.23
N VAL A 84 0.27 2.36 2.07
CA VAL A 84 -0.33 3.70 2.03
C VAL A 84 -1.32 3.81 0.87
N THR A 85 -0.96 3.35 -0.32
CA THR A 85 -1.84 3.39 -1.50
C THR A 85 -3.11 2.57 -1.27
N PHE A 86 -2.96 1.34 -0.76
CA PHE A 86 -4.08 0.47 -0.44
C PHE A 86 -5.02 1.10 0.60
N LEU A 87 -4.47 1.61 1.71
CA LEU A 87 -5.25 2.21 2.79
C LEU A 87 -5.93 3.51 2.35
N LEU A 88 -5.27 4.35 1.54
CA LEU A 88 -5.88 5.55 0.99
C LEU A 88 -7.08 5.20 0.11
N ILE A 89 -6.98 4.18 -0.74
CA ILE A 89 -8.13 3.75 -1.55
C ILE A 89 -9.21 3.14 -0.65
N TRP A 90 -8.83 2.19 0.20
CA TRP A 90 -9.77 1.41 1.00
C TRP A 90 -10.58 2.28 1.97
N ILE A 91 -9.89 3.09 2.78
CA ILE A 91 -10.55 3.92 3.80
C ILE A 91 -11.37 5.01 3.12
N ASN A 92 -10.83 5.66 2.09
CA ASN A 92 -11.50 6.77 1.44
C ASN A 92 -12.78 6.35 0.73
N LEU A 93 -12.83 5.16 0.12
CA LEU A 93 -14.04 4.64 -0.50
C LEU A 93 -15.03 4.00 0.49
N ALA A 94 -14.57 3.54 1.65
CA ALA A 94 -15.44 2.85 2.60
C ALA A 94 -16.12 3.78 3.62
N VAL A 95 -15.45 4.87 4.00
CA VAL A 95 -15.96 5.80 5.02
C VAL A 95 -15.75 7.27 4.67
N GLY A 96 -14.91 7.58 3.68
CA GLY A 96 -14.38 8.92 3.48
C GLY A 96 -13.32 9.27 4.53
N ILE A 97 -12.22 9.90 4.12
CA ILE A 97 -11.21 10.36 5.09
C ILE A 97 -11.56 11.75 5.64
N ILE A 98 -12.24 12.58 4.85
CA ILE A 98 -12.68 13.92 5.23
C ILE A 98 -14.21 13.96 5.18
N GLY A 99 -14.87 14.07 6.33
CA GLY A 99 -16.34 14.03 6.41
C GLY A 99 -16.88 12.64 6.07
N ASP A 100 -17.83 12.57 5.14
CA ASP A 100 -18.39 11.32 4.61
C ASP A 100 -17.80 10.95 3.24
N GLU A 101 -18.13 9.76 2.75
CA GLU A 101 -17.65 9.20 1.49
C GLU A 101 -18.06 9.99 0.23
N ASP A 102 -19.18 10.71 0.27
CA ASP A 102 -19.68 11.53 -0.85
C ASP A 102 -19.03 12.92 -0.90
N ASN A 103 -18.22 13.28 0.11
CA ASN A 103 -17.55 14.57 0.15
C ASN A 103 -16.53 14.71 -1.00
N PRO A 104 -16.69 15.72 -1.90
CA PRO A 104 -15.78 15.89 -3.03
C PRO A 104 -14.32 16.17 -2.63
N ALA A 105 -14.07 16.63 -1.39
CA ALA A 105 -12.71 16.81 -0.88
C ALA A 105 -11.90 15.50 -0.86
N ASN A 106 -12.56 14.34 -0.77
CA ASN A 106 -11.92 13.03 -0.81
C ASN A 106 -11.24 12.73 -2.16
N LEU A 107 -11.55 13.47 -3.24
CA LEU A 107 -10.84 13.38 -4.52
C LEU A 107 -9.38 13.83 -4.42
N MET A 108 -9.02 14.64 -3.42
CA MET A 108 -7.64 15.07 -3.23
C MET A 108 -6.70 13.90 -2.93
N PHE A 109 -7.17 12.84 -2.26
CA PHE A 109 -6.37 11.63 -2.01
C PHE A 109 -6.06 10.86 -3.31
N ALA A 110 -6.97 10.90 -4.29
CA ALA A 110 -6.71 10.32 -5.62
C ALA A 110 -5.55 11.03 -6.34
N VAL A 111 -5.39 12.35 -6.14
CA VAL A 111 -4.25 13.11 -6.67
C VAL A 111 -2.94 12.63 -6.04
N VAL A 112 -2.92 12.35 -4.74
CA VAL A 112 -1.72 11.81 -4.06
C VAL A 112 -1.32 10.46 -4.67
N ILE A 113 -2.28 9.55 -4.85
CA ILE A 113 -2.07 8.24 -5.46
C ILE A 113 -1.55 8.40 -6.90
N ALA A 114 -2.14 9.31 -7.68
CA ALA A 114 -1.71 9.59 -9.05
C ALA A 114 -0.27 10.12 -9.11
N ILE A 115 0.12 11.04 -8.22
CA ILE A 115 1.50 11.55 -8.13
C ILE A 115 2.46 10.42 -7.77
N GLY A 116 2.12 9.59 -6.79
CA GLY A 116 2.94 8.44 -6.40
C GLY A 116 3.11 7.43 -7.53
N GLY A 117 2.02 7.07 -8.21
CA GLY A 117 2.01 6.13 -9.33
C GLY A 117 2.74 6.65 -10.57
N ALA A 118 2.46 7.89 -10.99
CA ALA A 118 3.16 8.53 -12.10
C ALA A 118 4.65 8.70 -11.81
N GLY A 119 4.99 9.14 -10.59
CA GLY A 119 6.38 9.23 -10.13
C GLY A 119 7.08 7.88 -10.15
N ALA A 120 6.42 6.80 -9.72
CA ALA A 120 6.97 5.45 -9.78
C ALA A 120 7.21 4.97 -11.21
N PHE A 121 6.29 5.25 -12.13
CA PHE A 121 6.42 4.93 -13.55
C PHE A 121 7.58 5.69 -14.21
N VAL A 122 7.67 7.00 -13.99
CA VAL A 122 8.77 7.84 -14.47
C VAL A 122 10.12 7.39 -13.88
N ALA A 123 10.13 7.02 -12.60
CA ALA A 123 11.30 6.47 -11.92
C ALA A 123 11.68 5.07 -12.39
N ARG A 124 10.85 4.40 -13.21
CA ARG A 124 11.02 3.00 -13.66
C ARG A 124 11.29 2.05 -12.50
N PHE A 125 10.65 2.33 -11.35
CA PHE A 125 10.81 1.57 -10.11
C PHE A 125 12.27 1.49 -9.58
N GLN A 126 13.15 2.41 -10.00
CA GLN A 126 14.53 2.50 -9.50
C GLN A 126 14.58 3.24 -8.14
N PRO A 127 15.35 2.76 -7.14
CA PRO A 127 15.35 3.33 -5.79
C PRO A 127 15.58 4.84 -5.71
N ALA A 128 16.55 5.37 -6.46
CA ALA A 128 16.87 6.80 -6.45
C ALA A 128 15.70 7.67 -6.97
N GLY A 129 15.02 7.21 -8.02
CA GLY A 129 13.83 7.90 -8.56
C GLY A 129 12.62 7.74 -7.65
N MET A 130 12.41 6.54 -7.10
CA MET A 130 11.32 6.23 -6.17
C MET A 130 11.39 7.10 -4.92
N ALA A 131 12.58 7.39 -4.39
CA ALA A 131 12.74 8.30 -3.27
C ALA A 131 12.15 9.70 -3.56
N ARG A 132 12.37 10.23 -4.77
CA ARG A 132 11.82 11.53 -5.20
C ARG A 132 10.31 11.45 -5.41
N ALA A 133 9.83 10.36 -6.00
CA ALA A 133 8.39 10.11 -6.17
C ALA A 133 7.66 10.08 -4.82
N MET A 134 8.22 9.41 -3.81
CA MET A 134 7.64 9.33 -2.47
C MET A 134 7.68 10.68 -1.74
N VAL A 135 8.73 11.49 -1.93
CA VAL A 135 8.74 12.87 -1.40
C VAL A 135 7.66 13.73 -2.08
N ALA A 136 7.51 13.63 -3.40
CA ALA A 136 6.47 14.37 -4.12
C ALA A 136 5.06 13.98 -3.65
N ALA A 137 4.80 12.68 -3.48
CA ALA A 137 3.56 12.18 -2.91
C ALA A 137 3.37 12.66 -1.45
N ALA A 138 4.42 12.66 -0.64
CA ALA A 138 4.36 13.16 0.74
C ALA A 138 4.04 14.65 0.82
N VAL A 139 4.60 15.47 -0.08
CA VAL A 139 4.28 16.90 -0.17
C VAL A 139 2.81 17.08 -0.56
N ALA A 140 2.33 16.32 -1.56
CA ALA A 140 0.92 16.32 -1.91
C ALA A 140 0.03 15.94 -0.73
N GLN A 141 0.37 14.85 -0.02
CA GLN A 141 -0.35 14.40 1.17
C GLN A 141 -0.34 15.43 2.30
N ALA A 142 0.77 16.14 2.50
CA ALA A 142 0.89 17.20 3.49
C ALA A 142 0.00 18.40 3.13
N MET A 143 -0.11 18.75 1.84
CA MET A 143 -1.05 19.77 1.37
C MET A 143 -2.50 19.37 1.63
N VAL A 144 -2.85 18.09 1.38
CA VAL A 144 -4.16 17.54 1.76
C VAL A 144 -4.40 17.73 3.25
N GLY A 145 -3.44 17.32 4.10
CA GLY A 145 -3.54 17.50 5.55
C GLY A 145 -3.69 18.95 5.98
N GLY A 146 -2.99 19.87 5.33
CA GLY A 146 -3.13 21.31 5.56
C GLY A 146 -4.53 21.83 5.26
N VAL A 147 -5.16 21.35 4.19
CA VAL A 147 -6.57 21.65 3.89
C VAL A 147 -7.50 20.99 4.90
N SER A 148 -7.24 19.72 5.25
CA SER A 148 -8.04 18.97 6.21
C SER A 148 -8.09 19.63 7.58
N LEU A 149 -7.06 20.36 8.02
CA LEU A 149 -7.08 21.12 9.29
C LEU A 149 -8.28 22.07 9.42
N PHE A 150 -8.83 22.53 8.29
CA PHE A 150 -9.97 23.44 8.24
C PHE A 150 -11.31 22.73 7.96
N LEU A 151 -11.28 21.46 7.57
CA LEU A 151 -12.46 20.70 7.16
C LEU A 151 -12.83 19.62 8.17
N ASP A 152 -11.85 18.82 8.58
CA ASP A 152 -12.04 17.70 9.49
C ASP A 152 -10.70 17.30 10.17
N MET A 153 -10.70 17.32 11.50
CA MET A 153 -9.51 17.02 12.29
C MET A 153 -9.08 15.56 12.14
N ALA A 154 -10.02 14.62 11.98
CA ALA A 154 -9.67 13.21 11.77
C ALA A 154 -8.93 13.03 10.44
N GLY A 155 -9.43 13.63 9.36
CA GLY A 155 -8.75 13.67 8.06
C GLY A 155 -7.37 14.34 8.10
N ALA A 156 -7.19 15.37 8.93
CA ALA A 156 -5.90 16.02 9.13
C ALA A 156 -4.88 15.10 9.82
N VAL A 157 -5.30 14.42 10.90
CA VAL A 157 -4.47 13.45 11.61
C VAL A 157 -4.09 12.28 10.71
N MET A 158 -5.06 11.72 9.96
CA MET A 158 -4.82 10.65 9.00
C MET A 158 -3.83 11.09 7.91
N SER A 159 -3.98 12.31 7.39
CA SER A 159 -3.06 12.86 6.40
C SER A 159 -1.64 13.04 6.95
N ALA A 160 -1.49 13.44 8.20
CA ALA A 160 -0.18 13.53 8.86
C ALA A 160 0.49 12.15 8.99
N ILE A 161 -0.28 11.12 9.37
CA ILE A 161 0.21 9.74 9.47
C ILE A 161 0.69 9.24 8.09
N PHE A 162 -0.14 9.38 7.06
CA PHE A 162 0.24 8.96 5.70
C PHE A 162 1.44 9.74 5.16
N THR A 163 1.54 11.04 5.46
CA THR A 163 2.71 11.84 5.12
C THR A 163 3.98 11.27 5.76
N ALA A 164 3.94 10.95 7.06
CA ALA A 164 5.07 10.36 7.76
C ALA A 164 5.47 8.99 7.16
N MET A 165 4.50 8.16 6.81
CA MET A 165 4.74 6.87 6.15
C MET A 165 5.38 7.04 4.77
N LEU A 166 4.91 7.98 3.95
CA LEU A 166 5.50 8.28 2.64
C LEU A 166 6.93 8.80 2.77
N LEU A 167 7.22 9.66 3.76
CA LEU A 167 8.58 10.12 4.04
C LEU A 167 9.49 8.99 4.53
N ALA A 168 8.98 8.07 5.35
CA ALA A 168 9.70 6.87 5.77
C ALA A 168 10.03 5.97 4.57
N SER A 169 9.08 5.74 3.66
CA SER A 169 9.30 5.03 2.40
C SER A 169 10.38 5.73 1.56
N ALA A 170 10.31 7.06 1.41
CA ALA A 170 11.31 7.84 0.70
C ALA A 170 12.72 7.69 1.29
N ALA A 171 12.85 7.72 2.62
CA ALA A 171 14.12 7.54 3.31
C ALA A 171 14.71 6.14 3.06
N LEU A 172 13.88 5.10 3.10
CA LEU A 172 14.31 3.74 2.82
C LEU A 172 14.72 3.54 1.36
N PHE A 173 14.04 4.18 0.41
CA PHE A 173 14.46 4.18 -1.00
C PHE A 173 15.81 4.89 -1.21
N ARG A 174 16.09 6.00 -0.49
CA ARG A 174 17.42 6.64 -0.52
C ARG A 174 18.50 5.71 0.01
N LYS A 175 18.23 5.02 1.13
CA LYS A 175 19.15 4.02 1.69
C LYS A 175 19.43 2.90 0.69
N ALA A 176 18.39 2.34 0.09
CA ALA A 176 18.52 1.28 -0.92
C ALA A 176 19.25 1.75 -2.19
N ALA A 177 19.17 3.03 -2.55
CA ALA A 177 19.95 3.60 -3.65
C ALA A 177 21.45 3.67 -3.32
N GLY A 178 21.79 4.06 -2.08
CA GLY A 178 23.18 4.07 -1.61
C GLY A 178 23.79 2.67 -1.54
N GLU A 179 23.03 1.68 -1.08
CA GLU A 179 23.44 0.26 -1.05
C GLU A 179 23.71 -0.33 -2.44
N ARG A 180 23.08 0.20 -3.50
CA ARG A 180 23.32 -0.22 -4.89
C ARG A 180 24.53 0.44 -5.54
N ALA A 181 25.00 1.56 -4.97
CA ALA A 181 26.11 2.34 -5.51
C ALA A 181 27.45 2.03 -4.83
N ALA A 182 27.42 1.31 -3.70
CA ALA A 182 28.58 0.79 -2.97
C ALA A 182 28.96 -0.61 -3.48
#